data_AF-A0A847CU46-F1
#
_entry.id   AF-A0A847CU46-F1
#
_cell.length_a   1.000
_cell.length_b   1.000
_cell.length_c   1.000
_cell.angle_alpha   90.00
_cell.angle_beta   90.00
_cell.angle_gamma   90.00
#
_symmetry.space_group_name_H-M   'P 1'
#
loop_
_entity.id
_entity.type
_entity.pdbx_description
1 polymer ?
#
loop_
_entity_poly.entity_id
_entity_poly.type
_entity_poly.pdbx_seq_one_letter_code
_entity_poly.pdbx_strand_id
1 'polypeptide(L)'
;IINNSRRVVATEIMAACQAIDFRADEGFKLGVGTQAAYDLVRENIDFLEFDKDVELYDELEIATDLLEDGSLLDVVEAVVQLDLQ
;
A
#
# COMPACT_ATOMS: atom_id res chain seq x y z
N ILE A 1 -11.79 -16.43 7.21
CA ILE A 1 -11.99 -15.95 5.81
C ILE A 1 -11.52 -14.50 5.70
N ILE A 2 -12.02 -13.57 6.52
CA ILE A 2 -11.66 -12.13 6.48
C ILE A 2 -10.14 -11.89 6.57
N ASN A 3 -9.44 -12.46 7.54
CA ASN A 3 -7.98 -12.26 7.66
C ASN A 3 -7.22 -12.74 6.43
N ASN A 4 -7.62 -13.86 5.83
CA ASN A 4 -7.00 -14.35 4.60
C ASN A 4 -7.27 -13.39 3.43
N SER A 5 -8.49 -12.84 3.33
CA SER A 5 -8.83 -11.84 2.33
C SER A 5 -8.02 -10.55 2.50
N ARG A 6 -7.78 -10.11 3.74
CA ARG A 6 -6.92 -8.95 4.00
C ARG A 6 -5.49 -9.16 3.54
N ARG A 7 -4.90 -10.34 3.81
CA ARG A 7 -3.55 -10.67 3.32
C ARG A 7 -3.46 -10.66 1.79
N VAL A 8 -4.52 -11.07 1.09
CA VAL A 8 -4.59 -10.95 -0.38
C VAL A 8 -4.54 -9.49 -0.80
N VAL A 9 -5.40 -8.64 -0.21
CA VAL A 9 -5.45 -7.21 -0.53
C VAL A 9 -4.13 -6.50 -0.16
N ALA A 10 -3.53 -6.84 0.98
CA ALA A 10 -2.21 -6.33 1.38
C ALA A 10 -1.14 -6.64 0.34
N THR A 11 -1.12 -7.89 -0.15
CA THR A 11 -0.20 -8.32 -1.21
C THR A 11 -0.42 -7.54 -2.50
N GLU A 12 -1.68 -7.31 -2.89
CA GLU A 12 -2.02 -6.51 -4.07
C GLU A 12 -1.55 -5.05 -3.95
N ILE A 13 -1.72 -4.44 -2.77
CA ILE A 13 -1.27 -3.08 -2.49
C ILE A 13 0.25 -2.96 -2.56
N MET A 14 0.98 -3.90 -1.94
CA MET A 14 2.44 -3.92 -2.02
C MET A 14 2.92 -4.05 -3.46
N ALA A 15 2.33 -4.97 -4.24
CA ALA A 15 2.66 -5.16 -5.64
C ALA A 15 2.33 -3.91 -6.48
N ALA A 16 1.22 -3.22 -6.19
CA ALA A 16 0.85 -1.98 -6.86
C ALA A 16 1.84 -0.85 -6.55
N CYS A 17 2.26 -0.68 -5.30
CA CYS A 17 3.26 0.32 -4.91
C CYS A 17 4.60 0.05 -5.60
N GLN A 18 5.04 -1.21 -5.62
CA GLN A 18 6.25 -1.60 -6.32
C GLN A 18 6.17 -1.32 -7.84
N ALA A 19 5.02 -1.57 -8.46
CA ALA A 19 4.79 -1.28 -9.87
C ALA A 19 4.79 0.23 -10.16
N ILE A 20 4.37 1.07 -9.20
CA ILE A 20 4.47 2.53 -9.29
C ILE A 20 5.95 2.93 -9.22
N ASP A 21 6.73 2.39 -8.29
CA ASP A 21 8.15 2.70 -8.13
C ASP A 21 8.96 2.37 -9.38
N PHE A 22 8.72 1.19 -9.98
CA PHE A 22 9.38 0.79 -11.23
C PHE A 22 9.09 1.73 -12.40
N ARG A 23 8.04 2.56 -12.30
CA ARG A 23 7.60 3.50 -13.34
C ARG A 23 7.74 4.96 -12.93
N ALA A 24 8.44 5.23 -11.82
CA ALA A 24 8.59 6.58 -11.28
C ALA A 24 9.21 7.56 -12.30
N ASP A 25 10.15 7.08 -13.11
CA ASP A 25 10.84 7.88 -14.14
C ASP A 25 9.98 8.18 -15.38
N GLU A 26 8.82 7.53 -15.54
CA GLU A 26 7.93 7.75 -16.69
C GLU A 26 7.07 9.03 -16.53
N GLY A 27 7.13 9.72 -15.38
CA GLY A 27 6.48 11.01 -15.15
C GLY A 27 4.96 10.96 -14.98
N PHE A 28 4.41 9.78 -14.66
CA PHE A 28 2.99 9.65 -14.30
C PHE A 28 2.70 10.32 -12.96
N LYS A 29 1.44 10.74 -12.79
CA LYS A 29 0.93 11.29 -11.53
C LYS A 29 -0.19 10.41 -11.03
N LEU A 30 -0.13 10.02 -9.77
CA LEU A 30 -1.22 9.34 -9.09
C LEU A 30 -2.37 10.32 -8.85
N GLY A 31 -3.59 9.79 -8.72
CA GLY A 31 -4.70 10.55 -8.18
C GLY A 31 -4.49 10.86 -6.70
N VAL A 32 -5.19 11.86 -6.16
CA VAL A 32 -4.98 12.35 -4.79
C VAL A 32 -5.13 11.26 -3.72
N GLY A 33 -6.16 10.40 -3.80
CA GLY A 33 -6.33 9.29 -2.85
C GLY A 33 -5.31 8.17 -3.03
N THR A 34 -4.99 7.82 -4.28
CA THR A 34 -3.95 6.80 -4.57
C THR A 34 -2.56 7.28 -4.18
N GLN A 35 -2.29 8.58 -4.24
CA GLN A 35 -1.04 9.16 -3.77
C GLN A 35 -0.94 9.04 -2.25
N ALA A 36 -1.99 9.42 -1.51
CA ALA A 36 -2.03 9.28 -0.06
C ALA A 36 -1.85 7.81 0.41
N ALA A 37 -2.50 6.86 -0.29
CA ALA A 37 -2.32 5.44 -0.02
C ALA A 37 -0.88 4.97 -0.29
N TYR A 38 -0.30 5.35 -1.42
CA TYR A 38 1.08 5.03 -1.79
C TYR A 38 2.09 5.62 -0.80
N ASP A 39 1.90 6.89 -0.42
CA ASP A 39 2.76 7.59 0.53
C ASP A 39 2.76 6.88 1.89
N LEU A 40 1.58 6.53 2.43
CA LEU A 40 1.48 5.78 3.69
C LEU A 40 2.19 4.43 3.62
N VAL A 41 2.02 3.69 2.52
CA VAL A 41 2.73 2.40 2.35
C VAL A 41 4.23 2.63 2.35
N ARG A 42 4.73 3.64 1.63
CA ARG A 42 6.17 3.93 1.52
C ARG A 42 6.78 4.55 2.77
N GLU A 43 5.97 5.14 3.64
CA GLU A 43 6.39 5.55 4.99
C GLU A 43 6.66 4.36 5.92
N ASN A 44 6.03 3.20 5.66
CA ASN A 44 6.11 2.03 6.55
C ASN A 44 6.86 0.83 5.93
N ILE A 45 6.93 0.76 4.60
CA ILE A 45 7.50 -0.34 3.83
C ILE A 45 8.43 0.26 2.77
N ASP A 46 9.71 -0.02 2.90
CA ASP A 46 10.72 0.45 1.95
C ASP A 46 10.54 -0.19 0.57
N PHE A 47 11.11 0.46 -0.45
CA PHE A 47 11.17 -0.12 -1.80
C PHE A 47 12.00 -1.40 -1.79
N LEU A 48 11.40 -2.50 -2.26
CA LEU A 48 12.03 -3.81 -2.26
C LEU A 48 12.93 -3.98 -3.48
N GLU A 49 14.20 -3.57 -3.37
CA GLU A 49 15.14 -3.68 -4.49
C GLU A 49 15.60 -5.13 -4.72
N PHE A 50 15.88 -5.86 -3.64
CA PHE A 50 16.31 -7.25 -3.68
C PHE A 50 15.67 -8.09 -2.58
N ASP A 51 14.94 -9.13 -2.96
CA ASP A 51 14.24 -10.04 -2.04
C ASP A 51 15.16 -10.76 -1.03
N LYS A 52 16.47 -10.82 -1.29
CA LYS A 52 17.45 -11.44 -0.37
C LYS A 52 17.78 -10.56 0.85
N ASP A 53 17.48 -9.26 0.77
CA ASP A 53 17.88 -8.28 1.77
C ASP A 53 16.72 -7.93 2.72
N VAL A 54 15.51 -8.45 2.45
CA VAL A 54 14.28 -8.17 3.19
C VAL A 54 13.49 -9.45 3.43
N GLU A 55 12.97 -9.64 4.64
CA GLU A 55 12.03 -10.72 4.94
C GLU A 55 10.62 -10.32 4.49
N LEU A 56 10.21 -10.78 3.30
CA LEU A 56 8.90 -10.44 2.70
C LEU A 56 7.69 -10.74 3.59
N TYR A 57 7.82 -11.69 4.52
CA TYR A 57 6.76 -12.00 5.47
C TYR A 57 6.50 -10.81 6.41
N ASP A 58 7.55 -10.18 6.93
CA ASP A 58 7.44 -9.09 7.89
C ASP A 58 6.83 -7.85 7.22
N GLU A 59 7.23 -7.56 5.98
CA GLU A 59 6.65 -6.47 5.19
C GLU A 59 5.15 -6.70 4.89
N LEU A 60 4.77 -7.95 4.62
CA LEU A 60 3.37 -8.32 4.40
C LEU A 60 2.53 -8.17 5.67
N GLU A 61 3.10 -8.45 6.84
CA GLU A 61 2.41 -8.21 8.11
C GLU A 61 2.22 -6.70 8.35
N ILE A 62 3.23 -5.86 8.08
CA ILE A 62 3.06 -4.39 8.14
C ILE A 62 1.94 -3.92 7.21
N ALA A 63 1.93 -4.38 5.95
CA ALA A 63 0.87 -4.01 5.00
C ALA A 63 -0.52 -4.51 5.44
N THR A 64 -0.58 -5.66 6.10
CA THR A 64 -1.83 -6.22 6.63
C THR A 64 -2.31 -5.40 7.83
N ASP A 65 -1.41 -4.97 8.71
CA ASP A 65 -1.73 -4.16 9.88
C ASP A 65 -2.30 -2.80 9.48
N LEU A 66 -1.72 -2.12 8.47
CA LEU A 66 -2.23 -0.86 7.93
C LEU A 66 -3.67 -0.96 7.38
N LEU A 67 -4.07 -2.15 6.93
CA LEU A 67 -5.45 -2.44 6.52
C LEU A 67 -6.35 -2.81 7.70
N GLU A 68 -5.82 -3.52 8.70
CA GLU A 68 -6.58 -3.97 9.86
C GLU A 68 -6.88 -2.84 10.84
N ASP A 69 -5.94 -1.92 11.04
CA ASP A 69 -6.08 -0.80 11.95
C ASP A 69 -6.83 0.40 11.35
N GLY A 70 -7.06 0.39 10.03
CA GLY A 70 -7.81 1.41 9.30
C GLY A 70 -6.97 2.58 8.78
N SER A 71 -5.66 2.62 9.06
CA SER A 71 -4.77 3.72 8.68
C SER A 71 -4.83 4.04 7.19
N LEU A 72 -4.88 3.01 6.34
CA LEU A 72 -4.99 3.19 4.89
C LEU A 72 -6.31 3.85 4.48
N LEU A 73 -7.43 3.49 5.11
CA LEU A 73 -8.71 4.11 4.80
C LEU A 73 -8.74 5.56 5.28
N ASP A 74 -8.27 5.80 6.50
CA ASP A 74 -8.26 7.11 7.14
C ASP A 74 -7.45 8.14 6.32
N VAL A 75 -6.25 7.77 5.85
CA VAL A 75 -5.41 8.68 5.05
C VAL A 75 -6.05 9.03 3.70
N VAL A 76 -6.78 8.08 3.12
CA VAL A 76 -7.47 8.28 1.84
C VAL A 76 -8.71 9.15 2.05
N GLU A 77 -9.55 8.87 3.05
CA GLU A 77 -10.76 9.64 3.37
C GLU A 77 -10.44 11.09 3.79
N ALA A 78 -9.26 11.33 4.36
CA ALA A 78 -8.80 12.68 4.67
C ALA A 78 -8.60 13.56 3.42
N VAL A 79 -8.35 12.96 2.26
CA VAL A 79 -8.03 13.68 1.00
C VAL A 79 -9.10 13.51 -0.09
N VAL A 80 -10.00 12.52 0.03
CA VAL A 80 -11.11 12.31 -0.90
C VAL A 80 -12.40 12.00 -0.17
N GLN A 81 -13.51 12.52 -0.70
CA GLN A 81 -14.83 12.15 -0.23
C GLN A 81 -15.23 10.81 -0.86
N LEU A 82 -15.37 9.77 -0.02
CA LEU A 82 -15.86 8.46 -0.43
C LEU A 82 -17.36 8.34 -0.10
N ASP A 83 -18.15 7.82 -1.04
CA ASP A 83 -19.54 7.43 -0.80
C ASP A 83 -19.58 5.89 -0.82
N LEU A 84 -19.40 5.30 0.37
CA LEU A 84 -19.37 3.85 0.54
C LEU A 84 -20.80 3.35 0.71
N GLN A 85 -21.30 2.64 -0.31
CA GLN A 85 -22.65 2.05 -0.36
C GLN A 85 -22.81 0.81 0.51
#